data_AF-A0AA40ZRC7-F1
#
_entry.id   AF-A0AA40ZRC7-F1
#
_cell.length_a   1.000
_cell.length_b   1.000
_cell.length_c   1.000
_cell.angle_alpha   90.00
_cell.angle_beta   90.00
_cell.angle_gamma   90.00
#
_symmetry.space_group_name_H-M   'P 1'
#
loop_
_entity.id
_entity.type
_entity.pdbx_description
1 polymer ?
#
loop_
_entity_poly.entity_id
_entity_poly.type
_entity_poly.pdbx_seq_one_letter_code
_entity_poly.pdbx_strand_id
1 'polypeptide(L)'
;MEESYVSFDTAKLLKEAGFDVPCFNQYTERGTIWHCDCPENFNKSQCATSCPTQALAARWLREAHGIHVCIDVNASGWYYDLCKSDNGTHILWSSYQGPNDGGEWDSYEGALEAGLKICLELIKKQGL
;
A
#
# COMPACT_ATOMS: atom_id res chain seq x y z
N MET A 1 13.44 14.07 -5.60
CA MET A 1 12.25 13.32 -5.17
C MET A 1 12.77 12.04 -4.55
N GLU A 2 12.40 11.80 -3.30
CA GLU A 2 12.81 10.62 -2.55
C GLU A 2 11.74 9.53 -2.67
N GLU A 3 12.11 8.28 -2.39
CA GLU A 3 11.15 7.19 -2.37
C GLU A 3 10.23 7.29 -1.15
N SER A 4 8.93 7.05 -1.36
CA SER A 4 7.96 6.92 -0.28
C SER A 4 7.75 5.44 0.04
N TYR A 5 7.89 5.11 1.33
CA TYR A 5 7.70 3.77 1.86
C TYR A 5 6.32 3.63 2.48
N VAL A 6 5.78 2.41 2.43
CA VAL A 6 4.52 2.11 3.12
C VAL A 6 4.69 2.27 4.62
N SER A 7 3.63 2.64 5.35
CA SER A 7 3.67 2.69 6.81
C SER A 7 3.88 1.29 7.41
N PHE A 8 4.27 1.24 8.69
CA PHE A 8 4.44 -0.02 9.40
C PHE A 8 3.16 -0.86 9.46
N ASP A 9 2.00 -0.21 9.59
CA ASP A 9 0.71 -0.90 9.60
C ASP A 9 0.39 -1.51 8.23
N THR A 10 0.60 -0.76 7.15
CA THR A 10 0.43 -1.27 5.79
C THR A 10 1.42 -2.39 5.47
N ALA A 11 2.67 -2.29 5.95
CA ALA A 11 3.67 -3.35 5.81
C ALA A 11 3.24 -4.66 6.49
N LYS A 12 2.61 -4.59 7.68
CA LYS A 12 2.05 -5.77 8.36
C LYS A 12 0.92 -6.40 7.56
N LEU A 13 0.01 -5.57 7.02
CA LEU A 13 -1.07 -6.06 6.16
C LEU A 13 -0.53 -6.73 4.89
N LEU A 14 0.51 -6.18 4.27
CA LEU A 14 1.21 -6.81 3.14
C LEU A 14 1.78 -8.17 3.53
N LYS A 15 2.44 -8.27 4.69
CA LYS A 15 2.98 -9.53 5.20
C LYS A 15 1.89 -10.57 5.42
N GLU A 16 0.76 -10.18 6.01
CA GLU A 16 -0.41 -11.05 6.20
C GLU A 16 -1.03 -11.50 4.87
N ALA A 17 -1.02 -10.62 3.86
CA ALA A 17 -1.50 -10.92 2.50
C ALA A 17 -0.51 -11.78 1.67
N GLY A 18 0.67 -12.11 2.21
CA GLY A 18 1.65 -12.97 1.55
C GLY A 18 2.65 -12.24 0.66
N PHE A 19 2.84 -10.93 0.84
CA PHE A 19 3.87 -10.16 0.13
C PHE A 19 5.25 -10.80 0.32
N ASP A 20 5.90 -11.15 -0.79
CA ASP A 20 7.14 -11.94 -0.80
C ASP A 20 8.26 -11.32 -1.64
N VAL A 21 8.05 -10.11 -2.16
CA VAL A 21 9.01 -9.42 -3.01
C VAL A 21 10.21 -8.92 -2.18
N PRO A 22 11.46 -9.13 -2.64
CA PRO A 22 12.63 -8.63 -1.93
C PRO A 22 12.66 -7.10 -1.78
N CYS A 23 13.00 -6.62 -0.59
CA CYS A 23 13.13 -5.21 -0.26
C CYS A 23 14.52 -4.91 0.30
N PHE A 24 15.02 -3.68 0.16
CA PHE A 24 16.22 -3.21 0.85
C PHE A 24 15.93 -2.77 2.29
N ASN A 25 14.68 -2.41 2.59
CA ASN A 25 14.28 -1.94 3.90
C ASN A 25 13.35 -2.95 4.59
N GLN A 26 13.42 -2.98 5.91
CA GLN A 26 12.50 -3.70 6.77
C GLN A 26 12.09 -2.86 7.98
N TYR A 27 10.94 -3.17 8.54
CA TYR A 27 10.57 -2.76 9.88
C TYR A 27 10.99 -3.83 10.89
N THR A 28 11.57 -3.39 12.00
CA THR A 28 11.68 -4.21 13.21
C THR A 28 10.32 -4.37 13.88
N GLU A 29 10.19 -5.29 14.86
CA GLU A 29 8.94 -5.46 15.64
C GLU A 29 8.45 -4.15 16.29
N ARG A 30 9.36 -3.20 16.54
CA ARG A 30 9.06 -1.90 17.15
C ARG A 30 8.69 -0.82 16.12
N GLY A 31 8.66 -1.13 14.83
CA GLY A 31 8.34 -0.19 13.76
C GLY A 31 9.49 0.73 13.34
N THR A 32 10.73 0.44 13.76
CA THR A 32 11.92 1.17 13.29
C THR A 32 12.35 0.63 11.93
N ILE A 33 12.67 1.51 10.97
CA ILE A 33 13.19 1.13 9.65
C ILE A 33 14.67 0.74 9.78
N TRP A 34 15.02 -0.39 9.18
CA TRP A 34 16.38 -0.86 9.01
C TRP A 34 16.68 -1.06 7.52
N HIS A 35 17.76 -0.46 7.04
CA HIS A 35 18.26 -0.63 5.67
C HIS A 35 19.30 -1.76 5.61
N CYS A 36 19.21 -2.58 4.58
CA CYS A 36 20.12 -3.68 4.30
C CYS A 36 20.80 -3.46 2.94
N ASP A 37 22.07 -3.85 2.81
CA ASP A 37 22.84 -3.67 1.56
C ASP A 37 22.37 -4.62 0.44
N CYS A 38 21.69 -5.70 0.78
CA CYS A 38 21.16 -6.69 -0.16
C CYS A 38 19.64 -6.82 0.01
N PRO A 39 18.86 -6.88 -1.08
CA PRO A 39 17.43 -6.99 -0.98
C PRO A 39 17.02 -8.41 -0.60
N GLU A 40 16.12 -8.55 0.37
CA GLU A 40 15.64 -9.84 0.86
C GLU A 40 14.14 -9.82 1.12
N ASN A 41 13.52 -11.01 1.13
CA ASN A 41 12.16 -11.18 1.63
C ASN A 41 12.21 -11.34 3.16
N PHE A 42 12.13 -10.21 3.87
CA PHE A 42 12.16 -10.18 5.33
C PHE A 42 10.89 -10.76 5.98
N ASN A 43 9.80 -10.91 5.22
CA ASN A 43 8.57 -11.53 5.70
C ASN A 43 8.73 -13.03 6.01
N LYS A 44 9.82 -13.67 5.58
CA LYS A 44 10.21 -15.04 6.01
C LYS A 44 10.59 -15.11 7.49
N SER A 45 11.02 -14.00 8.08
CA SER A 45 11.32 -13.90 9.51
C SER A 45 10.07 -13.57 10.31
N GLN A 46 9.96 -14.07 11.55
CA GLN A 46 8.89 -13.66 12.47
C GLN A 46 9.12 -12.25 13.03
N CYS A 47 10.39 -11.86 13.22
CA CYS A 47 10.77 -10.62 13.92
C CYS A 47 10.97 -9.41 12.99
N ALA A 48 10.70 -9.56 11.70
CA ALA A 48 10.87 -8.50 10.72
C ALA A 48 9.70 -8.45 9.74
N THR A 49 9.47 -7.28 9.16
CA THR A 49 8.46 -7.06 8.13
C THR A 49 9.09 -6.29 6.99
N SER A 50 8.98 -6.79 5.76
CA SER A 50 9.47 -6.09 4.56
C SER A 50 8.85 -4.69 4.48
N CYS A 51 9.68 -3.68 4.19
CA CYS A 51 9.26 -2.29 4.03
C CYS A 51 9.44 -1.87 2.56
N PRO A 52 8.49 -2.25 1.67
CA PRO A 52 8.55 -1.85 0.27
C PRO A 52 8.24 -0.35 0.10
N THR A 53 8.65 0.18 -1.05
CA THR A 53 8.11 1.47 -1.51
C THR A 53 6.61 1.34 -1.80
N GLN A 54 5.86 2.43 -1.71
CA GLN A 54 4.44 2.46 -2.06
C GLN A 54 4.23 2.01 -3.52
N ALA A 55 5.13 2.40 -4.43
CA ALA A 55 5.10 1.98 -5.83
C ALA A 55 5.28 0.46 -6.00
N LEU A 56 6.20 -0.15 -5.22
CA LEU A 56 6.41 -1.60 -5.24
C LEU A 56 5.20 -2.35 -4.69
N ALA A 57 4.60 -1.87 -3.60
CA ALA A 57 3.38 -2.44 -3.04
C ALA A 57 2.20 -2.34 -4.03
N ALA A 58 2.00 -1.19 -4.67
CA ALA A 58 0.97 -0.98 -5.67
C ALA A 58 1.15 -1.89 -6.90
N ARG A 59 2.40 -2.10 -7.34
CA ARG A 59 2.71 -3.06 -8.41
C ARG A 59 2.38 -4.48 -8.00
N TRP A 60 2.77 -4.89 -6.80
CA TRP A 60 2.50 -6.25 -6.31
C TRP A 60 0.99 -6.52 -6.21
N LEU A 61 0.18 -5.58 -5.69
CA LEU A 61 -1.28 -5.72 -5.69
C LEU A 61 -1.86 -5.90 -7.09
N ARG A 62 -1.33 -5.17 -8.07
CA ARG A 62 -1.77 -5.28 -9.47
C ARG A 62 -1.42 -6.64 -10.07
N GLU A 63 -0.20 -7.12 -9.85
CA GLU A 63 0.32 -8.33 -10.50
C GLU A 63 -0.11 -9.62 -9.78
N ALA A 64 -0.17 -9.61 -8.46
CA ALA A 64 -0.49 -10.79 -7.64
C ALA A 64 -1.99 -10.91 -7.31
N HIS A 65 -2.69 -9.78 -7.12
CA HIS A 65 -4.11 -9.77 -6.75
C HIS A 65 -5.02 -9.22 -7.84
N GLY A 66 -4.47 -8.73 -8.95
CA GLY A 66 -5.26 -8.16 -10.03
C GLY A 66 -5.97 -6.86 -9.66
N ILE A 67 -5.55 -6.16 -8.60
CA ILE A 67 -6.18 -4.91 -8.12
C ILE A 67 -5.25 -3.73 -8.38
N HIS A 68 -5.75 -2.70 -9.06
CA HIS A 68 -5.04 -1.44 -9.25
C HIS A 68 -5.55 -0.40 -8.25
N VAL A 69 -4.62 0.21 -7.50
CA VAL A 69 -4.86 1.42 -6.72
C VAL A 69 -4.59 2.63 -7.63
N CYS A 70 -5.65 3.25 -8.11
CA CYS A 70 -5.63 4.50 -8.88
C CYS A 70 -5.57 5.68 -7.93
N ILE A 71 -4.86 6.74 -8.33
CA ILE A 71 -4.83 8.01 -7.61
C ILE A 71 -5.19 9.13 -8.57
N ASP A 72 -6.17 9.92 -8.18
CA ASP A 72 -6.67 11.06 -8.93
C ASP A 72 -6.72 12.30 -8.03
N VAL A 73 -7.02 13.46 -8.63
CA VAL A 73 -7.04 14.76 -7.94
C VAL A 73 -8.25 15.58 -8.37
N ASN A 74 -8.85 16.28 -7.41
CA ASN A 74 -9.92 17.24 -7.64
C ASN A 74 -9.62 18.56 -6.92
N ALA A 75 -10.57 19.50 -6.91
CA ALA A 75 -10.40 20.81 -6.30
C ALA A 75 -10.16 20.76 -4.76
N SER A 76 -10.52 19.65 -4.12
CA SER A 76 -10.39 19.42 -2.69
C SER A 76 -9.12 18.66 -2.31
N GLY A 77 -8.44 17.99 -3.25
CA GLY A 77 -7.21 17.24 -2.98
C GLY A 77 -7.09 15.95 -3.78
N TRP A 78 -6.21 15.07 -3.31
CA TRP A 78 -5.93 13.75 -3.88
C TRP A 78 -6.83 12.69 -3.28
N TYR A 79 -7.23 11.72 -4.09
CA TYR A 79 -8.08 10.62 -3.67
C TYR A 79 -7.69 9.32 -4.37
N TYR A 80 -8.15 8.19 -3.82
CA TYR A 80 -7.89 6.87 -4.39
C TYR A 80 -9.16 6.22 -4.93
N ASP A 81 -8.97 5.39 -5.95
CA ASP A 81 -9.96 4.46 -6.50
C ASP A 81 -9.32 3.07 -6.62
N LEU A 82 -10.10 2.02 -6.36
CA LEU A 82 -9.69 0.63 -6.53
C LEU A 82 -10.46 0.04 -7.69
N CYS A 83 -9.75 -0.51 -8.67
CA CYS A 83 -10.36 -1.20 -9.80
C CYS A 83 -9.64 -2.51 -10.13
N LYS A 84 -10.33 -3.42 -10.81
CA LYS A 84 -9.69 -4.63 -11.35
C LYS A 84 -8.75 -4.22 -12.48
N SER A 85 -7.53 -4.72 -12.43
CA SER A 85 -6.47 -4.38 -13.40
C SER A 85 -6.64 -5.03 -14.77
N ASP A 86 -7.47 -6.07 -14.89
CA ASP A 86 -7.69 -6.82 -16.14
C ASP A 86 -8.68 -6.12 -17.09
N ASN A 87 -9.67 -5.41 -16.55
CA ASN A 87 -10.74 -4.80 -17.33
C ASN A 87 -11.23 -3.44 -16.79
N GLY A 88 -10.64 -2.93 -15.72
CA GLY A 88 -11.01 -1.65 -15.11
C GLY A 88 -12.32 -1.67 -14.32
N THR A 89 -12.87 -2.84 -13.97
CA THR A 89 -14.09 -2.91 -13.16
C THR A 89 -13.86 -2.23 -11.82
N HIS A 90 -14.61 -1.16 -11.55
CA HIS A 90 -14.57 -0.44 -10.28
C HIS A 90 -14.93 -1.35 -9.11
N ILE A 91 -14.16 -1.27 -8.03
CA ILE A 91 -14.36 -1.99 -6.76
C ILE A 91 -14.93 -1.01 -5.72
N LEU A 92 -14.17 0.04 -5.40
CA LEU A 92 -14.58 1.13 -4.51
C LEU A 92 -13.69 2.35 -4.73
N TRP A 93 -14.14 3.49 -4.23
CA TRP A 93 -13.35 4.72 -4.17
C TRP A 93 -13.37 5.31 -2.75
N SER A 94 -12.49 6.28 -2.50
CA SER A 94 -12.26 6.86 -1.17
C SER A 94 -13.50 7.36 -0.42
N SER A 95 -14.57 7.71 -1.13
CA SER A 95 -15.86 8.14 -0.56
C SER A 95 -15.76 9.34 0.39
N TYR A 96 -14.91 10.33 0.05
CA TYR A 96 -14.64 11.52 0.86
C TYR A 96 -14.12 11.24 2.28
N GLN A 97 -13.35 10.16 2.45
CA GLN A 97 -12.79 9.74 3.75
C GLN A 97 -11.40 10.32 4.05
N GLY A 98 -10.91 11.21 3.20
CA GLY A 98 -9.65 11.90 3.41
C GLY A 98 -9.71 12.88 4.58
N PRO A 99 -8.56 13.21 5.18
CA PRO A 99 -8.49 13.97 6.43
C PRO A 99 -8.78 15.47 6.32
N ASN A 100 -8.79 16.05 5.11
CA ASN A 100 -9.01 17.48 4.95
C ASN A 100 -10.51 17.86 4.91
N ASP A 101 -10.81 19.16 4.93
CA ASP A 101 -12.20 19.66 4.99
C ASP A 101 -13.06 19.25 3.79
N GLY A 102 -12.43 18.90 2.67
CA GLY A 102 -13.10 18.40 1.47
C GLY A 102 -13.24 16.88 1.40
N GLY A 103 -12.77 16.16 2.43
CA GLY A 103 -12.79 14.70 2.47
C GLY A 103 -11.71 14.04 1.62
N GLU A 104 -10.61 14.74 1.32
CA GLU A 104 -9.51 14.24 0.48
C GLU A 104 -8.16 14.31 1.21
N TRP A 105 -7.09 13.86 0.56
CA TRP A 105 -5.72 13.93 1.07
C TRP A 105 -4.96 15.09 0.45
N ASP A 106 -4.10 15.71 1.25
CA ASP A 106 -3.29 16.86 0.81
C ASP A 106 -2.09 16.44 -0.07
N SER A 107 -1.80 15.14 -0.17
CA SER A 107 -0.71 14.61 -1.00
C SER A 107 -1.08 13.31 -1.73
N TYR A 108 -0.40 13.08 -2.85
CA TYR A 108 -0.48 11.85 -3.63
C TYR A 108 -0.10 10.64 -2.77
N GLU A 109 1.01 10.74 -2.03
CA GLU A 109 1.53 9.68 -1.16
C GLU A 109 0.57 9.34 -0.02
N GLY A 110 -0.17 10.34 0.49
CA GLY A 110 -1.19 10.16 1.52
C GLY A 110 -2.40 9.39 1.00
N ALA A 111 -2.90 9.77 -0.19
CA ALA A 111 -3.98 9.05 -0.86
C ALA A 111 -3.55 7.61 -1.23
N LEU A 112 -2.31 7.44 -1.72
CA LEU A 112 -1.77 6.13 -2.08
C LEU A 112 -1.62 5.23 -0.87
N GLU A 113 -1.11 5.75 0.25
CA GLU A 113 -1.03 4.98 1.51
C GLU A 113 -2.41 4.48 1.94
N ALA A 114 -3.42 5.36 1.91
CA ALA A 114 -4.79 5.01 2.28
C ALA A 114 -5.38 3.95 1.34
N GLY A 115 -5.20 4.11 0.03
CA GLY A 115 -5.66 3.14 -0.98
C GLY A 115 -5.00 1.77 -0.83
N LEU A 116 -3.68 1.73 -0.62
CA LEU A 116 -2.93 0.49 -0.34
C LEU A 116 -3.48 -0.22 0.90
N LYS A 117 -3.65 0.52 2.01
CA LYS A 117 -4.15 -0.02 3.28
C LYS A 117 -5.55 -0.62 3.11
N ILE A 118 -6.48 0.12 2.52
CA ILE A 118 -7.87 -0.33 2.31
C ILE A 118 -7.92 -1.54 1.38
N CYS A 119 -7.14 -1.55 0.30
CA CYS A 119 -7.05 -2.71 -0.59
C CYS A 119 -6.64 -3.98 0.16
N LEU A 120 -5.63 -3.90 1.02
CA LEU A 120 -5.15 -5.04 1.80
C LEU A 120 -6.17 -5.50 2.86
N GLU A 121 -6.88 -4.56 3.49
CA GLU A 121 -7.97 -4.89 4.41
C GLU A 121 -9.12 -5.63 3.70
N LEU A 122 -9.42 -5.29 2.44
CA LEU A 122 -10.40 -6.01 1.63
C LEU A 122 -9.95 -7.44 1.31
N ILE A 123 -8.69 -7.61 0.88
CA ILE A 123 -8.08 -8.92 0.63
C ILE A 123 -8.22 -9.81 1.88
N LYS A 124 -7.87 -9.27 3.05
CA LYS A 124 -7.98 -9.98 4.33
C LYS A 124 -9.42 -10.37 4.69
N LYS A 125 -10.40 -9.49 4.44
CA LYS A 125 -11.81 -9.73 4.80
C LYS A 125 -12.53 -10.67 3.84
N GLN A 126 -12.20 -10.62 2.56
CA GLN A 126 -12.97 -11.28 1.49
C GLN A 126 -12.27 -12.49 0.87
N GLY A 127 -11.00 -12.76 1.22
CA GLY A 127 -10.23 -13.85 0.63
C GLY A 127 -9.99 -13.67 -0.87
N LEU A 128 -9.89 -12.41 -1.30
CA LEU A 128 -9.62 -11.99 -2.68
C LEU A 128 -8.13 -12.16 -3.05
#